data_AF-A0A952UDM7-F1
#
_entry.id   AF-A0A952UDM7-F1
#
_cell.length_a   1.000
_cell.length_b   1.000
_cell.length_c   1.000
_cell.angle_alpha   90.00
_cell.angle_beta   90.00
_cell.angle_gamma   90.00
#
_symmetry.space_group_name_H-M   'P 1'
#
loop_
_entity.id
_entity.type
_entity.pdbx_description
1 polymer ?
#
loop_
_entity_poly.entity_id
_entity_poly.type
_entity_poly.pdbx_seq_one_letter_code
_entity_poly.pdbx_strand_id
1 'polypeptide(L)'
;MAIRTLDFFDTRLGNRHHSQAGALAAWRNDEILFELWLKPAFHGSPNTIGSEQFVSVISDDLVPDLLISATRGEHTELAAIDAKAWAKMLPEDVLTQGAKYLYGIRRHPDKAIVPALSSALIVTSAVRPHAIESDLAKLHVVRSTPTSEQSTLDVRLDALITELRETLANREREA
;
A
#
# COMPACT_ATOMS: atom_id res chain seq x y z
N MET A 1 1.18 -11.49 8.96
CA MET A 1 1.11 -10.09 8.48
C MET A 1 -0.33 -9.60 8.46
N ALA A 2 -1.24 -10.16 7.65
CA ALA A 2 -2.64 -9.71 7.54
C ALA A 2 -3.38 -9.54 8.89
N ILE A 3 -3.38 -10.57 9.75
CA ILE A 3 -4.01 -10.51 11.09
C ILE A 3 -3.45 -9.35 11.91
N ARG A 4 -2.12 -9.18 11.89
CA ARG A 4 -1.47 -8.13 12.65
C ARG A 4 -1.78 -6.73 12.11
N THR A 5 -1.81 -6.57 10.79
CA THR A 5 -2.24 -5.32 10.15
C THR A 5 -3.69 -4.98 10.49
N LEU A 6 -4.57 -6.00 10.58
CA LEU A 6 -5.94 -5.83 11.07
C LEU A 6 -5.94 -5.33 12.53
N ASP A 7 -5.25 -6.01 13.44
CA ASP A 7 -5.21 -5.64 14.87
C ASP A 7 -4.67 -4.22 15.09
N PHE A 8 -3.66 -3.84 14.30
CA PHE A 8 -3.11 -2.49 14.30
C PHE A 8 -4.17 -1.46 13.88
N PHE A 9 -4.86 -1.67 12.75
CA PHE A 9 -5.87 -0.73 12.29
C PHE A 9 -7.11 -0.70 13.19
N ASP A 10 -7.52 -1.82 13.78
CA ASP A 10 -8.59 -1.87 14.77
C ASP A 10 -8.26 -0.97 15.99
N THR A 11 -7.00 -1.00 16.43
CA THR A 11 -6.52 -0.11 17.50
C THR A 11 -6.47 1.35 17.07
N ARG A 12 -6.01 1.61 15.83
CA ARG A 12 -5.67 2.97 15.38
C ARG A 12 -6.85 3.75 14.79
N LEU A 13 -7.75 3.07 14.09
CA LEU A 13 -8.88 3.62 13.33
C LEU A 13 -10.23 3.30 13.97
N GLY A 14 -10.25 2.45 15.01
CA GLY A 14 -11.45 2.08 15.76
C GLY A 14 -12.16 0.85 15.17
N ASN A 15 -13.49 0.81 15.31
CA ASN A 15 -14.26 -0.38 14.97
C ASN A 15 -14.26 -0.63 13.45
N ARG A 16 -13.77 -1.82 13.05
CA ARG A 16 -13.93 -2.30 11.68
C ARG A 16 -15.38 -2.63 11.34
N HIS A 17 -15.69 -2.52 10.06
CA HIS A 17 -16.91 -3.00 9.46
C HIS A 17 -16.58 -3.80 8.19
N HIS A 18 -17.59 -4.49 7.65
CA HIS A 18 -17.48 -5.20 6.38
C HIS A 18 -17.43 -4.20 5.21
N SER A 19 -16.46 -4.38 4.32
CA SER A 19 -16.45 -3.69 3.02
C SER A 19 -17.48 -4.30 2.08
N GLN A 20 -18.18 -3.45 1.34
CA GLN A 20 -19.09 -3.88 0.27
C GLN A 20 -18.34 -4.20 -1.04
N ALA A 21 -17.08 -3.77 -1.17
CA ALA A 21 -16.28 -3.86 -2.38
C ALA A 21 -15.35 -5.08 -2.42
N GLY A 22 -15.47 -5.99 -1.45
CA GLY A 22 -14.63 -7.21 -1.38
C GLY A 22 -13.32 -7.03 -0.64
N ALA A 23 -13.09 -5.88 0.01
CA ALA A 23 -11.97 -5.72 0.92
C ALA A 23 -12.14 -6.62 2.16
N LEU A 24 -11.02 -7.05 2.75
CA LEU A 24 -10.99 -7.90 3.94
C LEU A 24 -11.62 -7.19 5.15
N ALA A 25 -11.37 -5.89 5.30
CA ALA A 25 -11.91 -5.07 6.36
C ALA A 25 -11.95 -3.59 5.94
N ALA A 26 -12.82 -2.82 6.57
CA ALA A 26 -12.93 -1.38 6.37
C ALA A 26 -13.05 -0.61 7.69
N TRP A 27 -12.54 0.61 7.71
CA TRP A 27 -12.62 1.56 8.82
C TRP A 27 -12.98 2.93 8.27
N ARG A 28 -13.81 3.68 9.01
CA ARG A 28 -14.19 5.04 8.63
C ARG A 28 -13.67 6.01 9.69
N ASN A 29 -12.87 6.98 9.27
CA ASN A 29 -12.33 8.00 10.15
C ASN A 29 -12.26 9.34 9.40
N ASP A 30 -12.88 10.39 9.96
CA ASP A 30 -12.87 11.76 9.39
C ASP A 30 -13.25 11.80 7.90
N GLU A 31 -14.39 11.17 7.56
CA GLU A 31 -14.91 11.02 6.18
C GLU A 31 -14.08 10.14 5.23
N ILE A 32 -12.88 9.73 5.65
CA ILE A 32 -12.03 8.83 4.90
C ILE A 32 -12.44 7.39 5.19
N LEU A 33 -12.71 6.63 4.13
CA LEU A 33 -12.87 5.19 4.17
C LEU A 33 -11.50 4.55 3.92
N PHE A 34 -10.96 3.89 4.95
CA PHE A 34 -9.80 3.03 4.81
C PHE A 34 -10.26 1.59 4.57
N GLU A 35 -9.71 0.92 3.57
CA GLU A 35 -9.99 -0.50 3.33
C GLU A 35 -8.69 -1.30 3.20
N LEU A 36 -8.67 -2.49 3.81
CA LEU A 36 -7.59 -3.44 3.72
C LEU A 36 -7.98 -4.56 2.76
N TRP A 37 -7.20 -4.75 1.71
CA TRP A 37 -7.40 -5.79 0.72
C TRP A 37 -6.35 -6.87 0.89
N LEU A 38 -6.77 -8.14 0.77
CA LEU A 38 -5.87 -9.30 0.80
C LEU A 38 -5.68 -9.80 -0.62
N LYS A 39 -4.44 -9.84 -1.10
CA LYS A 39 -4.10 -10.32 -2.45
C LYS A 39 -4.95 -9.72 -3.58
N PRO A 40 -5.17 -8.39 -3.63
CA PRO A 40 -5.91 -7.81 -4.74
C PRO A 40 -5.10 -7.98 -6.02
N ALA A 41 -5.74 -8.48 -7.08
CA ALA A 41 -5.10 -8.64 -8.37
C ALA A 41 -5.36 -7.42 -9.26
N PHE A 42 -4.28 -6.87 -9.82
CA PHE A 42 -4.33 -5.85 -10.87
C PHE A 42 -3.97 -6.50 -12.20
N HIS A 43 -4.86 -6.32 -13.17
CA HIS A 43 -4.73 -6.87 -14.53
C HIS A 43 -4.65 -5.74 -15.56
N GLY A 44 -4.49 -6.08 -16.84
CA GLY A 44 -4.60 -5.11 -17.93
C GLY A 44 -5.98 -4.45 -18.06
N SER A 45 -7.02 -5.04 -17.45
CA SER A 45 -8.38 -4.50 -17.36
C SER A 45 -8.60 -3.67 -16.09
N PRO A 46 -9.40 -2.58 -16.14
CA PRO A 46 -9.71 -1.77 -14.97
C PRO A 46 -10.33 -2.57 -13.82
N ASN A 47 -9.77 -2.39 -12.63
CA ASN A 47 -10.29 -2.89 -11.37
C ASN A 47 -10.65 -1.70 -10.46
N THR A 48 -11.86 -1.69 -9.90
CA THR A 48 -12.31 -0.60 -9.03
C THR A 48 -11.83 -0.85 -7.61
N ILE A 49 -11.07 0.10 -7.05
CA ILE A 49 -10.68 0.13 -5.65
C ILE A 49 -11.12 1.48 -5.09
N GLY A 50 -11.92 1.49 -4.02
CA GLY A 50 -12.53 2.72 -3.51
C GLY A 50 -13.46 3.35 -4.56
N SER A 51 -13.24 4.63 -4.87
CA SER A 51 -13.96 5.40 -5.89
C SER A 51 -13.27 5.45 -7.26
N GLU A 52 -12.03 4.95 -7.39
CA GLU A 52 -11.26 5.04 -8.63
C GLU A 52 -10.98 3.66 -9.25
N GLN A 53 -10.58 3.66 -10.52
CA GLN A 53 -10.20 2.46 -11.26
C GLN A 53 -8.69 2.39 -11.47
N PHE A 54 -8.15 1.19 -11.35
CA PHE A 54 -6.72 0.91 -11.43
C PHE A 54 -6.43 -0.26 -12.37
N VAL A 55 -5.28 -0.23 -13.04
CA VAL A 55 -4.80 -1.27 -13.97
C VAL A 55 -3.34 -1.59 -13.73
N SER A 56 -2.92 -2.81 -14.06
CA SER A 56 -1.52 -3.16 -14.27
C SER A 56 -1.10 -2.82 -15.71
N VAL A 57 0.11 -2.28 -15.88
CA VAL A 57 0.70 -1.98 -17.21
C VAL A 57 2.04 -2.68 -17.47
N ILE A 58 2.57 -3.42 -16.50
CA ILE A 58 3.88 -4.08 -16.61
C ILE A 58 3.80 -5.61 -16.60
N SER A 59 2.68 -6.18 -16.17
CA SER A 59 2.45 -7.62 -16.13
C SER A 59 0.97 -7.95 -16.26
N ASP A 60 0.66 -9.16 -16.71
CA ASP A 60 -0.71 -9.66 -16.81
C ASP A 60 -1.40 -9.71 -15.44
N ASP A 61 -0.61 -10.06 -14.40
CA ASP A 61 -1.02 -10.05 -13.01
C ASP A 61 0.01 -9.32 -12.15
N LEU A 62 -0.46 -8.36 -11.35
CA LEU A 62 0.32 -7.77 -10.27
C LEU A 62 -0.49 -7.87 -8.98
N VAL A 63 0.05 -8.62 -8.00
CA VAL A 63 -0.70 -9.03 -6.81
C VAL A 63 0.12 -8.74 -5.55
N PRO A 64 -0.02 -7.55 -4.92
CA PRO A 64 0.58 -7.32 -3.61
C PRO A 64 -0.03 -8.25 -2.55
N ASP A 65 0.70 -8.55 -1.49
CA ASP A 65 0.16 -9.36 -0.38
C ASP A 65 -1.03 -8.67 0.30
N LEU A 66 -0.90 -7.37 0.56
CA LEU A 66 -1.96 -6.51 1.03
C LEU A 66 -1.96 -5.19 0.27
N LEU A 67 -3.12 -4.55 0.20
CA LEU A 67 -3.26 -3.17 -0.28
C LEU A 67 -4.11 -2.41 0.73
N ILE A 68 -3.74 -1.17 1.01
CA ILE A 68 -4.56 -0.21 1.74
C ILE A 68 -5.10 0.79 0.75
N SER A 69 -6.41 0.98 0.71
CA SER A 69 -7.02 2.14 0.07
C SER A 69 -7.45 3.16 1.13
N ALA A 70 -7.35 4.44 0.79
CA ALA A 70 -7.94 5.55 1.52
C ALA A 70 -8.78 6.36 0.53
N THR A 71 -10.09 6.42 0.77
CA THR A 71 -11.04 7.06 -0.14
C THR A 71 -11.80 8.17 0.56
N ARG A 72 -11.84 9.36 -0.05
CA ARG A 72 -12.69 10.49 0.37
C ARG A 72 -13.29 11.14 -0.86
N GLY A 73 -14.62 11.17 -0.92
CA GLY A 73 -15.35 11.57 -2.13
C GLY A 73 -14.93 10.75 -3.35
N GLU A 74 -14.57 11.44 -4.43
CA GLU A 74 -14.19 10.85 -5.71
C GLU A 74 -12.69 10.50 -5.82
N HIS A 75 -11.92 10.66 -4.73
CA HIS A 75 -10.48 10.42 -4.75
C HIS A 75 -10.13 9.17 -3.94
N THR A 76 -9.23 8.35 -4.49
CA THR A 76 -8.69 7.17 -3.82
C THR A 76 -7.17 7.13 -3.90
N GLU A 77 -6.54 6.99 -2.74
CA GLU A 77 -5.12 6.76 -2.61
C GLU A 77 -4.82 5.33 -2.19
N LEU A 78 -3.75 4.77 -2.73
CA LEU A 78 -3.38 3.37 -2.55
C LEU A 78 -1.97 3.23 -1.99
N ALA A 79 -1.80 2.26 -1.08
CA ALA A 79 -0.50 1.79 -0.64
C ALA A 79 -0.42 0.27 -0.70
N ALA A 80 0.63 -0.27 -1.33
CA ALA A 80 0.88 -1.70 -1.39
C ALA A 80 1.77 -2.15 -0.23
N ILE A 81 1.45 -3.28 0.39
CA ILE A 81 2.29 -3.93 1.40
C ILE A 81 2.58 -5.35 0.92
N ASP A 82 3.85 -5.71 0.85
CA ASP A 82 4.26 -6.98 0.29
C ASP A 82 5.31 -7.65 1.17
N ALA A 83 5.04 -8.88 1.63
CA ALA A 83 5.96 -9.66 2.43
C ALA A 83 6.81 -10.57 1.54
N LYS A 84 8.12 -10.58 1.77
CA LYS A 84 9.05 -11.40 0.98
C LYS A 84 10.01 -12.16 1.89
N ALA A 85 10.15 -13.47 1.62
CA ALA A 85 11.01 -14.36 2.39
C ALA A 85 12.49 -14.25 1.97
N TRP A 86 13.39 -14.35 2.95
CA TRP A 86 14.85 -14.11 2.84
C TRP A 86 15.62 -15.03 1.90
N ALA A 87 15.17 -16.27 1.67
CA ALA A 87 16.00 -17.29 1.05
C ALA A 87 16.37 -16.99 -0.42
N LYS A 88 15.81 -15.94 -1.03
CA LYS A 88 15.90 -15.67 -2.47
C LYS A 88 15.97 -14.18 -2.86
N MET A 89 16.25 -13.27 -1.94
CA MET A 89 16.16 -11.84 -2.24
C MET A 89 17.42 -11.09 -1.84
N LEU A 90 18.14 -10.59 -2.85
CA LEU A 90 19.25 -9.67 -2.67
C LEU A 90 18.70 -8.28 -2.31
N PRO A 91 19.49 -7.42 -1.65
CA PRO A 91 19.06 -6.06 -1.32
C PRO A 91 18.53 -5.28 -2.54
N GLU A 92 19.18 -5.40 -3.69
CA GLU A 92 18.79 -4.78 -4.96
C GLU A 92 17.42 -5.26 -5.46
N ASP A 93 17.05 -6.51 -5.21
CA ASP A 93 15.75 -7.05 -5.62
C ASP A 93 14.61 -6.33 -4.91
N VAL A 94 14.83 -5.80 -3.71
CA VAL A 94 13.81 -5.06 -2.94
C VAL A 94 13.36 -3.82 -3.69
N LEU A 95 14.29 -3.11 -4.32
CA LEU A 95 13.99 -1.94 -5.16
C LEU A 95 13.15 -2.35 -6.36
N THR A 96 13.53 -3.43 -7.03
CA THR A 96 12.79 -3.97 -8.17
C THR A 96 11.39 -4.44 -7.77
N GLN A 97 11.22 -5.12 -6.63
CA GLN A 97 9.90 -5.57 -6.17
C GLN A 97 8.99 -4.39 -5.83
N GLY A 98 9.50 -3.39 -5.11
CA GLY A 98 8.73 -2.18 -4.78
C GLY A 98 8.36 -1.34 -6.00
N ALA A 99 9.32 -1.16 -6.91
CA ALA A 99 9.14 -0.40 -8.14
C ALA A 99 8.03 -0.99 -9.03
N LYS A 100 7.85 -2.32 -9.03
CA LYS A 100 6.73 -2.94 -9.77
C LYS A 100 5.38 -2.42 -9.34
N TYR A 101 5.14 -2.17 -8.05
CA TYR A 101 3.85 -1.65 -7.61
C TYR A 101 3.72 -0.15 -7.92
N LEU A 102 4.73 0.66 -7.60
CA LEU A 102 4.72 2.11 -7.84
C LEU A 102 4.62 2.46 -9.33
N TYR A 103 5.29 1.68 -10.19
CA TYR A 103 5.35 1.92 -11.62
C TYR A 103 4.50 0.95 -12.46
N GLY A 104 3.99 -0.12 -11.88
CA GLY A 104 3.14 -1.08 -12.58
C GLY A 104 1.66 -0.81 -12.46
N ILE A 105 1.23 -0.26 -11.32
CA ILE A 105 -0.18 0.10 -11.10
C ILE A 105 -0.40 1.53 -11.57
N ARG A 106 -1.47 1.73 -12.33
CA ARG A 106 -1.87 3.01 -12.93
C ARG A 106 -3.34 3.29 -12.67
N ARG A 107 -3.69 4.57 -12.52
CA ARG A 107 -5.09 5.00 -12.55
C ARG A 107 -5.63 4.90 -13.98
N HIS A 108 -6.90 4.55 -14.11
CA HIS A 108 -7.63 4.53 -15.36
C HIS A 108 -8.68 5.65 -15.35
N PRO A 109 -8.82 6.45 -16.43
CA PRO A 109 -8.15 6.33 -17.72
C PRO A 109 -6.74 6.97 -17.78
N ASP A 110 -6.37 7.81 -16.81
CA ASP A 110 -5.14 8.63 -16.84
C ASP A 110 -3.85 7.87 -16.50
N LYS A 111 -3.50 6.90 -17.37
CA LYS A 111 -2.33 6.03 -17.19
C LYS A 111 -0.99 6.77 -17.22
N ALA A 112 -0.96 8.03 -17.70
CA ALA A 112 0.24 8.86 -17.76
C ALA A 112 0.64 9.45 -16.39
N ILE A 113 -0.28 9.51 -15.42
CA ILE A 113 -0.01 10.05 -14.09
C ILE A 113 0.69 8.97 -13.26
N VAL A 114 1.96 9.20 -12.93
CA VAL A 114 2.81 8.22 -12.25
C VAL A 114 3.61 8.85 -11.11
N PRO A 115 3.78 8.17 -9.97
CA PRO A 115 3.15 6.89 -9.61
C PRO A 115 1.68 7.05 -9.20
N ALA A 116 0.89 5.99 -9.40
CA ALA A 116 -0.51 5.97 -8.95
C ALA A 116 -0.65 5.62 -7.46
N LEU A 117 0.27 4.84 -6.91
CA LEU A 117 0.33 4.53 -5.48
C LEU A 117 1.05 5.66 -4.75
N SER A 118 0.56 5.98 -3.56
CA SER A 118 1.22 6.90 -2.64
C SER A 118 2.53 6.26 -2.16
N SER A 119 2.48 4.98 -1.75
CA SER A 119 3.67 4.22 -1.38
C SER A 119 3.61 2.71 -1.60
N ALA A 120 4.78 2.09 -1.56
CA ALA A 120 4.96 0.64 -1.50
C ALA A 120 5.83 0.29 -0.28
N LEU A 121 5.35 -0.65 0.53
CA LEU A 121 6.00 -1.13 1.73
C LEU A 121 6.42 -2.59 1.54
N ILE A 122 7.72 -2.85 1.45
CA ILE A 122 8.26 -4.20 1.42
C ILE A 122 8.62 -4.62 2.84
N VAL A 123 7.94 -5.63 3.35
CA VAL A 123 8.22 -6.24 4.66
C VAL A 123 9.09 -7.47 4.43
N THR A 124 10.33 -7.40 4.91
CA THR A 124 11.31 -8.46 4.67
C THR A 124 12.25 -8.60 5.86
N SER A 125 12.81 -9.77 6.09
CA SER A 125 13.91 -9.92 7.06
C SER A 125 15.27 -9.50 6.50
N ALA A 126 15.34 -9.17 5.19
CA ALA A 126 16.55 -8.70 4.53
C ALA A 126 17.00 -7.33 5.05
N VAL A 127 18.31 -7.08 5.00
CA VAL A 127 18.87 -5.75 5.28
C VAL A 127 18.54 -4.84 4.10
N ARG A 128 18.04 -3.63 4.38
CA ARG A 128 17.78 -2.62 3.36
C ARG A 128 19.09 -2.40 2.56
N PRO A 129 19.07 -2.43 1.22
CA PRO A 129 20.23 -1.96 0.45
C PRO A 129 20.61 -0.56 0.94
N HIS A 130 21.89 -0.20 0.91
CA HIS A 130 22.31 1.19 1.13
C HIS A 130 21.74 2.07 0.00
N ALA A 131 20.48 2.44 0.14
CA ALA A 131 19.84 3.50 -0.61
C ALA A 131 20.02 4.77 0.22
N ILE A 132 20.33 5.88 -0.45
CA ILE A 132 20.37 7.20 0.19
C ILE A 132 19.03 7.40 0.90
N GLU A 133 19.07 7.59 2.22
CA GLU A 133 17.88 7.92 2.98
C GLU A 133 17.35 9.25 2.45
N SER A 134 16.18 9.18 1.81
CA SER A 134 15.43 10.34 1.38
C SER A 134 14.05 10.23 1.99
N ASP A 135 13.67 11.28 2.71
CA ASP A 135 12.31 11.43 3.27
C ASP A 135 11.24 11.51 2.16
N LEU A 136 11.65 11.65 0.90
CA LEU A 136 10.78 11.70 -0.29
C LEU A 136 10.60 10.33 -0.97
N ALA A 137 11.21 9.26 -0.45
CA ALA A 137 11.11 7.95 -1.07
C ALA A 137 9.72 7.34 -0.88
N LYS A 138 9.03 7.01 -1.98
CA LYS A 138 7.73 6.29 -1.97
C LYS A 138 7.87 4.76 -1.76
N LEU A 139 9.11 4.26 -1.73
CA LEU A 139 9.42 2.86 -1.46
C LEU A 139 10.04 2.74 -0.07
N HIS A 140 9.37 1.99 0.79
CA HIS A 140 9.81 1.73 2.15
C HIS A 140 10.14 0.26 2.34
N VAL A 141 11.22 0.00 3.07
CA VAL A 141 11.66 -1.35 3.41
C VAL A 141 11.63 -1.47 4.92
N VAL A 142 10.71 -2.29 5.44
CA VAL A 142 10.65 -2.60 6.86
C VAL A 142 11.31 -3.93 7.10
N ARG A 143 12.35 -3.90 7.92
CA ARG A 143 12.98 -5.11 8.41
C ARG A 143 12.09 -5.75 9.47
N SER A 144 11.66 -6.99 9.25
CA SER A 144 10.93 -7.77 10.24
C SER A 144 11.42 -9.22 10.20
N THR A 145 11.97 -9.72 11.31
CA THR A 145 12.17 -11.15 11.51
C THR A 145 11.06 -11.69 12.41
N PRO A 146 10.76 -13.00 12.38
CA PRO A 146 9.82 -13.62 13.31
C PRO A 146 10.18 -13.41 14.80
N THR A 147 11.42 -13.03 15.09
CA THR A 147 11.99 -12.90 16.44
C THR A 147 12.37 -11.47 16.83
N SER A 148 12.30 -10.49 15.92
CA SER A 148 12.70 -9.09 16.17
C SER A 148 11.50 -8.18 16.43
N GLU A 149 11.80 -7.04 17.05
CA GLU A 149 10.85 -6.05 17.59
C GLU A 149 9.70 -5.71 16.64
N GLN A 150 8.50 -5.94 17.18
CA GLN A 150 7.22 -5.70 16.54
C GLN A 150 7.03 -4.20 16.22
N SER A 151 7.56 -3.31 17.05
CA SER A 151 7.38 -1.85 16.98
C SER A 151 7.64 -1.23 15.60
N THR A 152 8.61 -1.71 14.82
CA THR A 152 8.98 -1.08 13.53
C THR A 152 7.88 -1.18 12.48
N LEU A 153 7.15 -2.30 12.42
CA LEU A 153 6.02 -2.45 11.50
C LEU A 153 4.89 -1.49 11.88
N ASP A 154 4.56 -1.41 13.17
CA ASP A 154 3.44 -0.60 13.65
C ASP A 154 3.72 0.90 13.44
N VAL A 155 4.96 1.35 13.71
CA VAL A 155 5.40 2.73 13.39
C VAL A 155 5.25 3.02 11.90
N ARG A 156 5.58 2.06 11.02
CA ARG A 156 5.46 2.28 9.58
C ARG A 156 4.01 2.22 9.10
N LEU A 157 3.18 1.38 9.69
CA LEU A 157 1.74 1.36 9.40
C LEU A 157 1.07 2.66 9.84
N ASP A 158 1.50 3.27 10.96
CA ASP A 158 1.02 4.59 11.38
C ASP A 158 1.43 5.68 10.40
N ALA A 159 2.71 5.70 10.00
CA ALA A 159 3.22 6.62 8.99
C ALA A 159 2.48 6.47 7.64
N LEU A 160 2.10 5.23 7.27
CA LEU A 160 1.33 4.95 6.06
C LEU A 160 -0.07 5.57 6.09
N ILE A 161 -0.76 5.53 7.24
CA ILE A 161 -2.07 6.21 7.39
C ILE A 161 -1.91 7.70 7.16
N THR A 162 -0.90 8.31 7.78
CA THR A 162 -0.61 9.75 7.64
C THR A 162 -0.30 10.12 6.20
N GLU A 163 0.57 9.36 5.53
CA GLU A 163 0.94 9.57 4.12
C GLU A 163 -0.26 9.48 3.18
N LEU A 164 -1.14 8.49 3.38
CA LEU A 164 -2.37 8.35 2.59
C LEU A 164 -3.30 9.57 2.76
N ARG A 165 -3.46 10.07 4.00
CA ARG A 165 -4.26 11.27 4.28
C ARG A 165 -3.69 12.51 3.61
N GLU A 166 -2.38 12.71 3.72
CA GLU A 166 -1.69 13.86 3.14
C GLU A 166 -1.76 13.83 1.61
N THR A 167 -1.52 12.67 1.00
CA THR A 167 -1.59 12.50 -0.45
C THR A 167 -3.02 12.74 -0.97
N LEU A 168 -4.03 12.23 -0.26
CA LEU A 168 -5.43 12.43 -0.60
C LEU A 168 -5.81 13.92 -0.53
N ALA A 169 -5.40 14.62 0.54
CA ALA A 169 -5.61 16.06 0.70
C ALA A 169 -4.85 16.90 -0.35
N ASN A 170 -3.69 16.43 -0.82
CA ASN A 170 -2.97 17.10 -1.91
C ASN A 170 -3.71 16.95 -3.23
N ARG A 171 -4.15 15.73 -3.56
CA ARG A 171 -4.88 15.42 -4.79
C ARG A 171 -6.19 16.21 -4.90
N GLU A 172 -6.93 16.33 -3.80
CA GLU A 172 -8.14 17.15 -3.74
C GLU A 172 -7.90 18.64 -3.99
N ARG A 173 -6.71 19.16 -3.64
CA ARG A 173 -6.34 20.56 -3.91
C ARG A 173 -5.90 20.79 -5.36
N GLU A 174 -5.50 19.73 -6.06
CA GLU A 174 -5.02 19.77 -7.44
C GLU A 174 -6.13 19.52 -8.47
N ALA A 175 -7.29 19.00 -8.04
CA ALA A 175 -8.47 18.71 -8.86
C ALA A 175 -9.39 19.94 -9.04
#